data_AF-A0A941MUS7-F1
#
_entry.id   AF-A0A941MUS7-F1
#
_cell.length_a   1.000
_cell.length_b   1.000
_cell.length_c   1.000
_cell.angle_alpha   90.00
_cell.angle_beta   90.00
_cell.angle_gamma   90.00
#
_symmetry.space_group_name_H-M   'P 1'
#
loop_
_entity.id
_entity.type
_entity.pdbx_description
1 polymer ?
#
loop_
_entity_poly.entity_id
_entity_poly.type
_entity_poly.pdbx_seq_one_letter_code
_entity_poly.pdbx_strand_id
1 'polypeptide(L)' 'MEASLVLLPGDGIGPEVVAEAKRVLDVIATRFGHKFHT' A
#
# COMPACT_ATOMS: atom_id res chain seq x y z
N MET A 1 12.14 -4.39 -6.58
CA MET A 1 11.32 -3.69 -7.61
C MET A 1 11.02 -2.30 -7.11
N GLU A 2 10.99 -1.32 -8.01
CA GLU A 2 10.51 0.03 -7.72
C GLU A 2 9.19 0.24 -8.48
N ALA A 3 8.13 0.62 -7.79
CA ALA A 3 6.81 0.81 -8.39
C ALA A 3 6.04 1.95 -7.72
N SER A 4 5.34 2.74 -8.54
CA SER A 4 4.41 3.77 -8.08
C SER A 4 2.98 3.24 -8.18
N LEU A 5 2.25 3.29 -7.08
CA LEU A 5 0.92 2.73 -6.92
C LEU A 5 -0.03 3.85 -6.50
N VAL A 6 -1.05 4.16 -7.30
CA VAL A 6 -2.06 5.14 -6.88
C VAL A 6 -3.10 4.42 -6.01
N LEU A 7 -3.30 4.94 -4.80
CA LEU A 7 -4.36 4.45 -3.90
C LEU A 7 -5.66 5.22 -4.14
N LEU A 8 -6.73 4.49 -4.45
CA LEU A 8 -8.09 5.02 -4.62
C LEU A 8 -8.98 4.45 -3.51
N PRO A 9 -9.11 5.16 -2.36
CA PRO A 9 -9.77 4.61 -1.17
C PRO A 9 -11.29 4.43 -1.29
N GLY A 10 -11.95 5.15 -2.22
CA GLY A 10 -13.41 5.07 -2.37
C GLY A 10 -14.17 5.56 -1.14
N ASP A 11 -15.37 4.99 -0.93
CA ASP A 11 -16.32 5.39 0.11
C ASP A 11 -16.61 4.25 1.12
N GLY A 12 -17.38 4.55 2.17
CA GLY A 12 -17.73 3.59 3.20
C GLY A 12 -16.51 3.18 4.02
N ILE A 13 -16.25 1.87 4.14
CA ILE A 13 -15.07 1.33 4.85
C ILE A 13 -13.80 1.28 3.99
N GLY A 14 -13.86 1.78 2.76
CA GLY A 14 -12.77 1.74 1.80
C GLY A 14 -11.46 2.40 2.30
N PRO A 15 -11.50 3.62 2.88
CA PRO A 15 -10.31 4.26 3.43
C PRO A 15 -9.57 3.43 4.49
N GLU A 16 -10.30 2.77 5.39
CA GLU A 16 -9.74 1.94 6.45
C GLU A 16 -9.08 0.68 5.87
N VAL A 17 -9.74 -0.01 4.94
CA VAL A 17 -9.19 -1.22 4.30
C VAL A 17 -7.95 -0.90 3.47
N VAL A 18 -7.95 0.23 2.75
CA VAL A 18 -6.80 0.67 1.95
C VAL A 18 -5.62 1.07 2.83
N ALA A 19 -5.87 1.69 4.00
CA ALA A 19 -4.83 1.97 4.97
C ALA A 19 -4.15 0.69 5.46
N GLU A 20 -4.93 -0.38 5.74
CA GLU A 20 -4.38 -1.69 6.12
C GLU A 20 -3.57 -2.34 5.00
N ALA A 21 -4.06 -2.28 3.75
CA ALA A 21 -3.33 -2.79 2.60
C ALA A 21 -1.97 -2.08 2.44
N LYS A 22 -1.93 -0.75 2.63
CA LYS A 22 -0.67 0.00 2.62
C LYS A 22 0.31 -0.48 3.69
N ARG A 23 -0.16 -0.75 4.92
CA ARG A 23 0.71 -1.29 5.99
C ARG A 23 1.33 -2.64 5.62
N VAL A 24 0.57 -3.51 4.95
CA VAL A 24 1.10 -4.79 4.45
C VAL A 24 2.14 -4.55 3.35
N LEU A 25 1.89 -3.62 2.41
CA LEU A 25 2.85 -3.27 1.36
C LEU A 25 4.17 -2.76 1.94
N ASP A 26 4.15 -1.95 3.01
CA ASP A 26 5.35 -1.44 3.68
C ASP A 26 6.19 -2.58 4.29
N VAL A 27 5.53 -3.57 4.89
CA VAL A 27 6.19 -4.78 5.44
C VAL A 27 6.82 -5.60 4.32
N ILE A 28 6.12 -5.80 3.20
CA ILE A 28 6.63 -6.53 2.04
C ILE A 28 7.80 -5.79 1.39
N ALA A 29 7.70 -4.46 1.27
CA ALA A 29 8.76 -3.60 0.76
C ALA A 29 10.05 -3.80 1.56
N THR A 30 9.94 -3.73 2.89
CA THR A 30 11.07 -3.94 3.80
C THR A 30 11.62 -5.36 3.72
N ARG A 31 10.76 -6.38 3.76
CA ARG A 31 11.16 -7.79 3.83
C ARG A 31 11.90 -8.28 2.58
N PHE A 32 11.54 -7.77 1.41
CA PHE A 32 12.04 -8.27 0.13
C PHE A 32 12.83 -7.21 -0.67
N GLY A 33 13.06 -6.03 -0.10
CA GLY A 33 13.79 -4.95 -0.76
C GLY A 33 13.04 -4.36 -1.96
N HIS A 34 11.71 -4.28 -1.89
CA HIS A 34 10.93 -3.49 -2.84
C HIS A 34 10.87 -2.03 -2.37
N LYS A 35 10.62 -1.11 -3.31
CA LYS A 35 10.28 0.28 -3.02
C LYS A 35 8.92 0.55 -3.66
N PHE A 36 7.93 0.80 -2.81
CA PHE A 36 6.61 1.21 -3.25
C PHE A 36 6.43 2.70 -2.96
N HIS A 37 5.96 3.44 -3.95
CA HIS A 37 5.51 4.82 -3.79
C HIS A 37 3.98 4.81 -3.87
N THR A 38 3.32 4.84 -2.73
CA THR A 38 1.87 4.70 -2.56
C THR A 38 1.22 5.96 -2.05
#